data_AF-A0A933CYX4-F1
#
_entry.id   AF-A0A933CYX4-F1
#
_cell.length_a   1.000
_cell.length_b   1.000
_cell.length_c   1.000
_cell.angle_alpha   90.00
_cell.angle_beta   90.00
_cell.angle_gamma   90.00
#
_symmetry.space_group_name_H-M   'P 1'
#
loop_
_entity.id
_entity.type
_entity.pdbx_description
1 polymer ?
#
loop_
_entity_poly.entity_id
_entity_poly.type
_entity_poly.pdbx_seq_one_letter_code
_entity_poly.pdbx_strand_id
1 'polypeptide(L)'
;MPSESDDSRLDEILQQRRAAIQLTISQRNAAFFEAEAEKLDGWADDLKVGLEREIKELDRQIKEARRAATAALTLEEKLAGQKEVKALESQRNAKRRALFDAQDDIDRRREELIAEIEGKLQQRVSQERLFSIRWKLV
;
A
#
# COMPACT_ATOMS: atom_id res chain seq x y z
N MET A 1 43.74 -36.68 11.43
CA MET A 1 42.58 -36.73 10.51
C MET A 1 41.47 -35.96 11.19
N PRO A 2 40.79 -35.01 10.53
CA PRO A 2 39.52 -34.53 11.08
C PRO A 2 38.62 -35.75 11.20
N SER A 3 38.05 -36.02 12.37
CA SER A 3 37.08 -37.10 12.51
C SER A 3 35.76 -36.66 11.88
N GLU A 4 35.03 -37.56 11.23
CA GLU A 4 33.69 -37.27 10.65
C GLU A 4 32.74 -36.56 11.64
N SER A 5 32.95 -36.79 12.94
CA SER A 5 32.23 -36.15 14.05
C SER A 5 32.47 -34.62 14.17
N ASP A 6 33.64 -34.11 13.80
CA ASP A 6 33.93 -32.67 13.88
C ASP A 6 33.32 -31.91 12.70
N ASP A 7 33.32 -32.49 11.50
CA ASP A 7 32.64 -31.95 10.32
C ASP A 7 31.11 -31.94 10.52
N SER A 8 30.55 -33.02 11.08
CA SER A 8 29.12 -33.10 11.42
C SER A 8 28.69 -32.02 12.41
N ARG A 9 29.51 -31.74 13.42
CA ARG A 9 29.22 -30.70 14.42
C ARG A 9 29.31 -29.29 13.84
N LEU A 10 30.24 -29.05 12.91
CA LEU A 10 30.37 -27.78 12.20
C LEU A 10 29.14 -27.53 11.33
N ASP A 11 28.68 -28.56 10.61
CA ASP A 11 27.48 -28.50 9.78
C ASP A 11 26.21 -28.23 10.60
N GLU A 12 26.06 -28.87 11.76
CA GLU A 12 24.95 -28.58 12.69
C GLU A 12 24.93 -27.11 13.14
N ILE A 13 26.08 -26.56 13.53
CA ILE A 13 26.19 -25.15 13.95
C ILE A 13 25.87 -24.21 12.78
N LEU A 14 26.31 -24.54 11.57
CA LEU A 14 26.00 -23.77 10.37
C LEU A 14 24.51 -23.78 10.06
N GLN A 15 23.85 -24.95 10.15
CA GLN A 15 22.39 -25.06 9.95
C GLN A 15 21.62 -24.25 10.99
N GLN A 16 22.00 -24.34 12.27
CA GLN A 16 21.36 -23.55 13.34
C GLN A 16 21.51 -22.04 13.11
N ARG A 17 22.71 -21.57 12.75
CA ARG A 17 22.94 -20.15 12.44
C ARG A 17 22.13 -19.70 11.23
N ARG A 18 22.04 -20.54 10.19
CA ARG A 18 21.25 -20.25 8.99
C ARG A 18 19.76 -20.12 9.32
N ALA A 19 19.22 -21.06 10.09
CA ALA A 19 17.82 -21.02 10.52
C ALA A 19 17.54 -19.75 11.35
N ALA A 20 18.45 -19.37 12.25
CA ALA A 20 18.33 -18.15 13.03
C ALA A 20 18.33 -16.89 12.14
N ILE A 21 19.25 -16.80 11.17
CA ILE A 21 19.31 -15.68 10.22
C ILE A 21 18.02 -15.61 9.39
N GLN A 22 17.54 -16.74 8.87
CA GLN A 22 16.31 -16.80 8.09
C GLN A 22 15.09 -16.36 8.91
N LEU A 23 15.02 -16.78 10.19
CA LEU A 23 13.95 -16.36 11.09
C LEU A 23 13.98 -14.84 11.32
N THR A 24 15.16 -14.26 11.58
CA THR A 24 15.31 -12.81 11.77
C THR A 24 14.92 -12.03 10.52
N ILE A 25 15.32 -12.50 9.33
CA ILE A 25 14.93 -11.88 8.05
C ILE A 25 13.41 -11.94 7.86
N SER A 26 12.80 -13.11 8.12
CA SER A 26 11.36 -13.30 8.02
C SER A 26 10.58 -12.36 8.95
N GLN A 27 10.98 -12.26 10.21
CA GLN A 27 10.37 -11.35 11.19
C GLN A 27 10.48 -9.88 10.76
N ARG A 28 11.65 -9.48 10.25
CA ARG A 28 11.85 -8.11 9.77
C ARG A 28 10.98 -7.82 8.54
N ASN A 29 10.87 -8.78 7.61
CA ASN A 29 10.03 -8.63 6.43
C ASN A 29 8.54 -8.54 6.82
N ALA A 30 8.09 -9.35 7.77
CA ALA A 30 6.72 -9.29 8.29
C ALA A 30 6.42 -7.93 8.95
N ALA A 31 7.31 -7.42 9.80
CA ALA A 31 7.14 -6.11 10.43
C ALA A 31 7.14 -4.97 9.41
N PHE A 32 7.99 -5.05 8.38
CA PHE A 32 8.00 -4.08 7.29
C PHE A 32 6.69 -4.12 6.48
N PHE A 33 6.17 -5.31 6.18
CA PHE A 33 4.91 -5.47 5.48
C PHE A 33 3.76 -4.85 6.25
N GLU A 34 3.63 -5.20 7.52
CA GLU A 34 2.54 -4.72 8.37
C GLU A 34 2.52 -3.18 8.40
N ALA A 35 3.69 -2.55 8.56
CA ALA A 35 3.80 -1.10 8.58
C ALA A 35 3.42 -0.45 7.24
N GLU A 36 3.80 -1.03 6.10
CA GLU A 36 3.44 -0.47 4.79
C GLU A 36 1.96 -0.73 4.45
N ALA A 37 1.41 -1.87 4.88
CA ALA A 37 -0.01 -2.19 4.75
C ALA A 37 -0.87 -1.23 5.59
N GLU A 38 -0.51 -1.00 6.86
CA GLU A 38 -1.21 -0.06 7.74
C GLU A 38 -1.20 1.36 7.18
N LYS A 39 -0.07 1.78 6.59
CA LYS A 39 0.05 3.08 5.92
C LYS A 39 -0.82 3.19 4.67
N LEU A 40 -0.89 2.14 3.85
CA LEU A 40 -1.78 2.11 2.69
C LEU A 40 -3.25 2.18 3.11
N ASP A 41 -3.61 1.46 4.17
CA ASP A 41 -4.97 1.45 4.72
C ASP A 41 -5.36 2.82 5.29
N GLY A 42 -4.49 3.44 6.10
CA GLY A 42 -4.74 4.78 6.63
C GLY A 42 -4.84 5.83 5.52
N TRP A 43 -3.98 5.76 4.50
CA TRP A 43 -4.05 6.64 3.35
C TRP A 43 -5.35 6.44 2.55
N ALA A 44 -5.80 5.18 2.40
CA ALA A 44 -7.06 4.86 1.74
C ALA A 44 -8.26 5.46 2.46
N ASP A 45 -8.30 5.33 3.78
CA ASP A 45 -9.38 5.85 4.61
C ASP A 45 -9.42 7.39 4.57
N ASP A 46 -8.28 8.05 4.72
CA ASP A 46 -8.18 9.52 4.66
C ASP A 46 -8.64 10.06 3.29
N LEU A 47 -8.19 9.42 2.20
CA LEU A 47 -8.55 9.81 0.84
C LEU A 47 -10.04 9.62 0.58
N LYS A 48 -10.60 8.49 1.01
CA LYS A 48 -12.03 8.19 0.89
C LYS A 48 -12.87 9.21 1.66
N VAL A 49 -12.56 9.45 2.93
CA VAL A 49 -13.30 10.41 3.77
C VAL A 49 -13.23 11.82 3.19
N GLY A 50 -12.06 12.24 2.70
CA GLY A 50 -11.87 13.53 2.05
C GLY A 50 -12.76 13.70 0.82
N LEU A 51 -12.72 12.74 -0.10
CA LEU A 51 -13.50 12.77 -1.34
C LEU A 51 -15.00 12.64 -1.10
N GLU A 52 -15.45 11.78 -0.17
CA GLU A 52 -16.85 11.65 0.22
C GLU A 52 -17.40 12.97 0.79
N ARG A 53 -16.61 13.65 1.62
CA ARG A 53 -16.96 14.97 2.17
C ARG A 53 -17.13 16.02 1.08
N GLU A 54 -16.20 16.07 0.12
CA GLU A 54 -16.28 16.98 -1.02
C GLU A 54 -17.50 16.70 -1.91
N ILE A 55 -17.79 15.42 -2.20
CA ILE A 55 -18.97 15.02 -2.97
C ILE A 55 -20.25 15.46 -2.24
N LYS A 56 -20.33 15.25 -0.93
CA LYS A 56 -21.49 15.65 -0.11
C LYS A 56 -21.68 17.16 -0.10
N GLU A 57 -20.59 17.92 -0.05
CA GLU A 57 -20.63 19.38 -0.13
C GLU A 57 -21.11 19.86 -1.50
N LEU A 58 -20.65 19.24 -2.59
CA LEU A 58 -21.15 19.52 -3.95
C LEU A 58 -22.65 19.20 -4.07
N ASP A 59 -23.12 18.10 -3.49
CA ASP A 59 -24.55 17.77 -3.46
C ASP A 59 -25.39 18.82 -2.71
N ARG A 60 -24.85 19.39 -1.61
CA ARG A 60 -25.48 20.50 -0.89
C ARG A 60 -25.56 21.75 -1.78
N GLN A 61 -24.45 22.13 -2.41
CA GLN A 61 -24.39 23.31 -3.30
C GLN A 61 -25.32 23.16 -4.51
N ILE A 62 -25.41 21.97 -5.11
CA ILE A 62 -26.35 21.68 -6.21
C ILE A 62 -27.80 21.90 -5.74
N LYS A 63 -28.15 21.43 -4.54
CA LYS A 63 -29.50 21.61 -3.99
C LYS A 63 -29.83 23.08 -3.75
N GLU A 64 -28.88 23.85 -3.27
CA GLU A 64 -29.01 25.30 -3.04
C GLU A 64 -29.14 26.07 -4.36
N ALA A 65 -28.27 25.78 -5.33
CA ALA A 65 -28.34 26.37 -6.67
C ALA A 65 -29.66 26.06 -7.37
N ARG A 66 -30.19 24.82 -7.25
CA ARG A 66 -31.52 24.44 -7.77
C ARG A 66 -32.65 25.23 -7.11
N ARG A 67 -32.58 25.46 -5.80
CA ARG A 67 -33.57 26.26 -5.06
C ARG A 67 -33.52 27.73 -5.50
N ALA A 68 -32.33 28.31 -5.59
CA ALA A 68 -32.13 29.68 -6.06
C ALA A 68 -32.65 29.86 -7.49
N ALA A 69 -32.34 28.92 -8.39
CA ALA A 69 -32.84 28.94 -9.76
C ALA A 69 -34.38 28.84 -9.83
N THR A 70 -35.01 28.05 -8.95
CA THR A 70 -36.47 27.96 -8.89
C THR A 70 -37.11 29.26 -8.38
N ALA A 71 -36.48 29.91 -7.40
CA ALA A 71 -36.95 31.15 -6.78
C ALA A 71 -36.70 32.42 -7.63
N ALA A 72 -35.85 32.32 -8.67
CA ALA A 72 -35.50 33.43 -9.53
C ALA A 72 -36.72 34.02 -10.26
N LEU A 73 -36.74 35.34 -10.40
CA LEU A 73 -37.86 36.09 -10.97
C LEU A 73 -37.69 36.32 -12.47
N THR A 74 -36.45 36.37 -12.96
CA THR A 74 -36.14 36.60 -14.37
C THR A 74 -35.70 35.34 -15.09
N LEU A 75 -35.84 35.33 -16.41
CA LEU A 75 -35.36 34.23 -17.25
C LEU A 75 -33.82 34.16 -17.24
N GLU A 76 -33.13 35.30 -17.24
CA GLU A 76 -31.66 35.32 -17.15
C GLU A 76 -31.16 34.66 -15.86
N GLU A 77 -31.74 35.00 -14.70
CA GLU A 77 -31.37 34.40 -13.42
C GLU A 77 -31.65 32.89 -13.37
N LYS A 78 -32.79 32.46 -13.92
CA LYS A 78 -33.10 31.03 -14.07
C LYS A 78 -32.07 30.30 -14.92
N LEU A 79 -31.67 30.91 -16.04
CA LEU A 79 -30.69 30.34 -16.96
C LEU A 79 -29.29 30.27 -16.31
N ALA A 80 -28.89 31.32 -15.59
CA ALA A 80 -27.63 31.36 -14.85
C ALA A 80 -27.59 30.27 -13.77
N GLY A 81 -28.67 30.12 -13.00
CA GLY A 81 -28.80 29.07 -11.99
C GLY A 81 -28.73 27.66 -12.59
N GLN A 82 -29.35 27.41 -13.75
CA GLN A 82 -29.23 26.12 -14.43
C GLN A 82 -27.81 25.83 -14.93
N LYS A 83 -27.08 26.85 -15.42
CA LYS A 83 -25.67 26.69 -15.81
C LYS A 83 -24.80 26.34 -14.61
N GLU A 84 -25.01 27.00 -13.47
CA GLU A 84 -24.28 26.74 -12.23
C GLU A 84 -24.53 25.31 -11.73
N VAL A 85 -25.80 24.87 -11.71
CA VAL A 85 -26.15 23.48 -11.38
C VAL A 85 -25.39 22.51 -12.29
N LYS A 86 -25.41 22.72 -13.61
CA LYS A 86 -24.70 21.84 -14.54
C LYS A 86 -23.19 21.81 -14.29
N ALA A 87 -22.58 22.94 -13.94
CA ALA A 87 -21.16 23.03 -13.61
C ALA A 87 -20.83 22.22 -12.34
N LEU A 88 -21.60 22.40 -11.27
CA LEU A 88 -21.42 21.66 -10.01
C LEU A 88 -21.64 20.15 -10.19
N GLU A 89 -22.62 19.75 -11.02
CA GLU A 89 -22.85 18.34 -11.34
C GLU A 89 -21.68 17.71 -12.09
N SER A 90 -21.05 18.46 -13.00
CA SER A 90 -19.84 18.02 -13.69
C SER A 90 -18.68 17.83 -12.72
N GLN A 91 -18.48 18.78 -11.79
CA GLN A 91 -17.44 18.68 -10.76
C GLN A 91 -17.66 17.47 -9.86
N ARG A 92 -18.89 17.23 -9.40
CA ARG A 92 -19.23 16.05 -8.59
C ARG A 92 -18.94 14.75 -9.34
N ASN A 93 -19.30 14.67 -10.62
CA ASN A 93 -19.02 13.49 -11.43
C ASN A 93 -17.51 13.26 -11.60
N ALA A 94 -16.72 14.33 -11.75
CA ALA A 94 -15.27 14.23 -11.78
C ALA A 94 -14.71 13.72 -10.45
N LYS A 95 -15.21 14.21 -9.30
CA LYS A 95 -14.80 13.74 -7.97
C LYS A 95 -15.16 12.27 -7.72
N ARG A 96 -16.32 11.82 -8.19
CA ARG A 96 -16.70 10.40 -8.14
C ARG A 96 -15.75 9.52 -8.95
N ARG A 97 -15.36 9.95 -10.16
CA ARG A 97 -14.34 9.23 -10.94
C ARG A 97 -13.01 9.17 -10.21
N ALA A 98 -12.54 10.30 -9.69
CA ALA A 98 -11.30 10.35 -8.91
C ALA A 98 -11.32 9.43 -7.68
N LEU A 99 -12.49 9.21 -7.06
CA LEU A 99 -12.64 8.23 -5.97
C LEU A 99 -12.42 6.80 -6.45
N PHE A 100 -12.96 6.43 -7.61
CA PHE A 100 -12.72 5.11 -8.20
C PHE A 100 -11.27 4.95 -8.63
N ASP A 101 -10.70 5.93 -9.33
CA ASP A 101 -9.30 5.88 -9.77
C ASP A 101 -8.34 5.76 -8.57
N ALA A 102 -8.64 6.47 -7.48
CA ALA A 102 -7.91 6.37 -6.22
C ALA A 102 -8.00 4.97 -5.59
N GLN A 103 -9.19 4.35 -5.59
CA GLN A 103 -9.39 3.00 -5.07
C GLN A 103 -8.58 1.99 -5.88
N ASP A 104 -8.64 2.06 -7.21
CA ASP A 104 -7.89 1.18 -8.10
C ASP A 104 -6.37 1.34 -7.88
N ASP A 105 -5.89 2.56 -7.68
CA ASP A 105 -4.48 2.83 -7.37
C ASP A 105 -4.03 2.24 -6.02
N ILE A 106 -4.90 2.25 -5.00
CA ILE A 106 -4.62 1.65 -3.70
C ILE A 106 -4.53 0.14 -3.81
N ASP A 107 -5.49 -0.48 -4.51
CA ASP A 107 -5.51 -1.92 -4.71
C ASP A 107 -4.29 -2.39 -5.51
N ARG A 108 -3.91 -1.65 -6.56
CA ARG A 108 -2.67 -1.90 -7.30
C ARG A 108 -1.43 -1.84 -6.41
N ARG A 109 -1.33 -0.84 -5.53
CA ARG A 109 -0.19 -0.73 -4.59
C ARG A 109 -0.15 -1.87 -3.58
N ARG A 110 -1.31 -2.35 -3.12
CA ARG A 110 -1.38 -3.54 -2.26
C ARG A 110 -0.88 -4.78 -2.98
N GLU A 111 -1.27 -4.99 -4.24
CA GLU A 111 -0.76 -6.09 -5.06
C GLU A 111 0.75 -6.00 -5.29
N GLU A 112 1.27 -4.80 -5.60
CA GLU A 112 2.71 -4.55 -5.74
C GLU A 112 3.48 -4.89 -4.44
N LEU A 113 2.94 -4.51 -3.28
CA LEU A 113 3.54 -4.80 -1.98
C LEU A 113 3.58 -6.31 -1.69
N ILE A 114 2.50 -7.05 -2.02
CA ILE A 114 2.45 -8.50 -1.89
C ILE A 114 3.51 -9.15 -2.78
N ALA A 115 3.59 -8.76 -4.05
CA ALA A 115 4.56 -9.30 -5.00
C ALA A 115 6.02 -9.05 -4.55
N GLU A 116 6.30 -7.87 -3.97
CA GLU A 116 7.63 -7.56 -3.43
C GLU A 116 8.03 -8.52 -2.30
N ILE A 117 7.09 -8.87 -1.41
CA ILE A 117 7.35 -9.77 -0.29
C ILE A 117 7.49 -11.21 -0.74
N GLU A 118 6.65 -11.67 -1.65
CA GLU A 118 6.81 -12.99 -2.27
C GLU A 118 8.20 -13.11 -2.90
N GLY A 119 8.66 -12.06 -3.60
CA GLY A 119 10.03 -12.00 -4.14
C GLY A 119 11.11 -12.06 -3.07
N LYS A 120 10.96 -11.33 -1.95
CA LYS A 120 11.91 -11.38 -0.82
C LYS A 120 11.92 -12.74 -0.12
N LEU A 121 10.79 -13.44 -0.07
CA LEU A 121 10.68 -14.78 0.52
C LEU A 121 11.40 -15.84 -0.33
N GLN A 122 11.44 -15.65 -1.66
CA GLN A 122 12.10 -16.56 -2.61
C GLN A 122 13.64 -16.39 -2.71
N GLN A 123 14.28 -15.57 -1.87
CA GLN A 123 15.73 -15.34 -1.95
C GLN A 123 16.52 -16.66 -1.93
N ARG A 124 17.28 -16.90 -3.02
CA ARG A 124 18.21 -18.03 -3.14
C ARG A 124 19.42 -17.78 -2.26
N VAL A 125 19.57 -18.59 -1.21
CA VAL A 125 20.76 -18.62 -0.38
C VAL A 125 21.82 -19.51 -1.03
N SER A 126 23.02 -18.96 -1.27
CA SER A 126 24.19 -19.71 -1.70
C SER A 126 25.24 -19.76 -0.59
N GLN A 127 26.04 -20.83 -0.57
CA GLN A 127 27.11 -21.04 0.40
C GLN A 127 28.38 -21.41 -0.36
N GLU A 128 29.45 -20.69 -0.08
CA GLU A 128 30.78 -20.95 -0.65
C GLU A 128 31.79 -21.16 0.46
N ARG A 129 32.56 -22.25 0.38
CA ARG A 129 33.64 -22.54 1.34
C ARG A 129 34.88 -21.74 0.94
N LEU A 130 35.14 -20.64 1.64
CA LEU A 130 36.26 -19.73 1.30
C LEU A 130 37.64 -20.29 1.67
N PHE A 131 37.79 -20.92 2.84
CA PHE A 131 39.04 -21.57 3.27
C PHE A 131 38.80 -22.57 4.40
N SER A 132 39.80 -23.41 4.69
CA SER A 132 39.84 -24.29 5.86
C SER A 132 41.16 -24.09 6.61
N ILE A 133 41.10 -23.96 7.95
CA ILE A 133 42.27 -23.80 8.80
C ILE A 133 42.58 -25.13 9.48
N ARG A 134 43.78 -25.66 9.23
CA ARG A 134 44.34 -26.76 10.03
C ARG A 134 45.20 -26.17 11.13
N TRP A 135 44.95 -26.59 12.37
CA TRP A 135 45.75 -26.23 13.53
C TRP A 135 46.27 -27.49 14.23
N LYS A 136 47.35 -27.35 14.98
CA LYS A 136 47.94 -28.37 15.84
C LYS A 136 48.26 -27.69 17.17
N LEU A 137 47.87 -28.32 18.28
CA LEU A 137 48.30 -27.86 19.61
C LEU A 137 49.77 -28.29 19.82
N VAL A 138 50.60 -27.35 20.25
CA VAL A 138 52.01 -27.57 20.63
C VAL A 138 52.12 -27.53 22.14
#